data_AF-A0A7J4PD00-F1
#
_entry.id   AF-A0A7J4PD00-F1
#
_cell.length_a   1.000
_cell.length_b   1.000
_cell.length_c   1.000
_cell.angle_alpha   90.00
_cell.angle_beta   90.00
_cell.angle_gamma   90.00
#
_symmetry.space_group_name_H-M   'P 1'
#
loop_
_entity.id
_entity.type
_entity.pdbx_description
1 polymer ?
#
loop_
_entity_poly.entity_id
_entity_poly.type
_entity_poly.pdbx_seq_one_letter_code
_entity_poly.pdbx_strand_id
1 'polypeptide(L)'
;CVKKNGVLILVAQCKEGAGSKRFWDDMGIYYSSEEVKHDLLKNFFIGRHKTYYLLKAKEKLRMLLVSEFDEATTHRFAFEKSENPQKALDTAFEMLGRDAKVLVSPWGSTTLAKKI
;
A
#
# COMPACT_ATOMS: atom_id res chain seq x y z
N CYS A 1 -3.69 9.48 11.09
CA CYS A 1 -3.34 8.19 10.46
C CYS A 1 -4.53 7.24 10.54
N VAL A 2 -4.70 6.40 9.53
CA VAL A 2 -5.77 5.38 9.48
C VAL A 2 -5.67 4.45 10.70
N LYS A 3 -6.81 4.10 11.29
CA LYS A 3 -6.88 3.21 12.46
C LYS A 3 -6.42 1.79 12.07
N LYS A 4 -5.94 1.02 13.05
CA LYS A 4 -5.69 -0.43 12.86
C LYS A 4 -6.98 -1.09 12.34
N ASN A 5 -6.83 -2.02 11.40
CA ASN A 5 -7.90 -2.69 10.67
C ASN A 5 -8.73 -1.76 9.75
N GLY A 6 -8.28 -0.52 9.53
CA GLY A 6 -8.90 0.36 8.54
C GLY A 6 -8.51 0.02 7.10
N VAL A 7 -9.08 0.77 6.16
CA VAL A 7 -8.82 0.62 4.72
C VAL A 7 -8.00 1.82 4.24
N LEU A 8 -6.91 1.54 3.51
CA LEU A 8 -6.16 2.52 2.71
C LEU A 8 -6.54 2.32 1.25
N ILE A 9 -7.01 3.39 0.60
CA ILE A 9 -7.22 3.43 -0.84
C ILE A 9 -6.11 4.28 -1.44
N LEU A 10 -5.31 3.70 -2.33
CA LEU A 10 -4.32 4.42 -3.12
C LEU A 10 -4.83 4.54 -4.56
N VAL A 11 -4.90 5.77 -5.07
CA VAL A 11 -5.20 6.05 -6.47
C VAL A 11 -3.91 6.49 -7.14
N ALA A 12 -3.34 5.62 -7.96
CA ALA A 12 -2.08 5.86 -8.65
C ALA A 12 -2.05 5.03 -9.94
N GLN A 13 -1.89 5.68 -11.10
CA GLN A 13 -2.01 4.99 -12.39
C GLN A 13 -0.93 3.92 -12.63
N CYS A 14 0.30 4.17 -12.18
CA CYS A 14 1.44 3.27 -12.27
C CYS A 14 1.83 2.84 -13.71
N LYS A 15 1.77 3.77 -14.69
CA LYS A 15 2.08 3.51 -16.11
C LYS A 15 3.43 2.81 -16.36
N GLU A 16 4.44 3.12 -15.56
CA GLU A 16 5.81 2.59 -15.71
C GLU A 16 6.09 1.34 -14.85
N GLY A 17 5.04 0.67 -14.37
CA GLY A 17 5.23 -0.48 -13.48
C GLY A 17 5.68 -0.06 -12.08
N ALA A 18 6.53 -0.89 -11.48
CA ALA A 18 7.09 -0.65 -10.14
C ALA A 18 8.09 0.52 -10.09
N GLY A 19 8.53 1.05 -11.24
CA GLY A 19 9.58 2.06 -11.35
C GLY A 19 10.99 1.57 -10.92
N SER A 20 11.12 0.31 -10.50
CA SER A 20 12.39 -0.30 -10.13
C SER A 20 12.30 -1.82 -10.17
N LYS A 21 13.21 -2.47 -10.93
CA LYS A 21 13.34 -3.93 -10.94
C LYS A 21 13.59 -4.49 -9.54
N ARG A 22 14.39 -3.79 -8.74
CA ARG A 22 14.71 -4.25 -7.38
C ARG A 22 13.50 -4.22 -6.46
N PHE A 23 12.69 -3.16 -6.54
CA PHE A 23 11.46 -3.09 -5.76
C PHE A 23 10.47 -4.19 -6.17
N TRP A 24 10.38 -4.46 -7.48
CA TRP A 24 9.63 -5.60 -8.00
C TRP A 24 10.12 -6.91 -7.39
N ASP A 25 11.43 -7.19 -7.46
CA ASP A 25 12.03 -8.43 -6.94
C ASP A 25 11.80 -8.57 -5.43
N ASP A 26 12.10 -7.53 -4.64
CA ASP A 26 11.94 -7.53 -3.18
C ASP A 26 10.47 -7.84 -2.77
N MET A 27 9.47 -7.28 -3.46
CA MET A 27 8.06 -7.57 -3.18
C MET A 27 7.63 -9.02 -3.49
N GLY A 28 8.43 -9.77 -4.24
CA GLY A 28 8.18 -11.20 -4.48
C GLY A 28 8.95 -12.15 -3.57
N ILE A 29 9.84 -11.63 -2.72
CA ILE A 29 10.71 -12.45 -1.85
C ILE A 29 10.27 -12.33 -0.39
N TYR A 30 9.95 -11.11 0.05
CA TYR A 30 9.64 -10.84 1.45
C TYR A 30 8.16 -11.05 1.77
N TYR A 31 7.89 -11.73 2.89
CA TYR A 31 6.52 -12.00 3.36
C TYR A 31 6.07 -11.08 4.50
N SER A 32 7.02 -10.52 5.27
CA SER A 32 6.72 -9.67 6.42
C SER A 32 7.65 -8.46 6.52
N SER A 33 7.17 -7.39 7.16
CA SER A 33 7.99 -6.21 7.38
C SER A 33 9.19 -6.49 8.31
N GLU A 34 9.07 -7.46 9.23
CA GLU A 34 10.17 -7.82 10.13
C GLU A 34 11.32 -8.52 9.39
N GLU A 35 11.00 -9.38 8.41
CA GLU A 35 12.00 -10.01 7.55
C GLU A 35 12.80 -8.96 6.76
N VAL A 36 12.10 -8.00 6.13
CA VAL A 36 12.74 -6.90 5.41
C VAL A 36 13.62 -6.07 6.36
N LYS A 37 13.16 -5.83 7.59
CA LYS A 37 13.89 -5.06 8.60
C LYS A 37 15.17 -5.76 9.03
N HIS A 38 15.11 -7.06 9.32
CA HIS A 38 16.31 -7.84 9.65
C HIS A 38 17.37 -7.75 8.54
N ASP A 39 16.94 -7.84 7.28
CA ASP A 39 17.84 -7.74 6.14
C ASP A 39 18.37 -6.32 5.89
N LEU A 40 17.52 -5.30 6.06
CA LEU A 40 17.91 -3.89 5.96
C LEU A 40 18.97 -3.50 7.01
N LEU A 41 18.86 -4.04 8.23
CA LEU A 41 19.80 -3.77 9.31
C LEU A 41 21.14 -4.49 9.11
N LYS A 42 21.14 -5.66 8.47
CA LYS A 42 22.38 -6.37 8.11
C LYS A 42 23.08 -5.71 6.92
N ASN A 43 22.33 -5.40 5.86
CA ASN A 43 22.84 -4.81 4.63
C ASN A 43 21.89 -3.72 4.14
N PHE A 44 22.24 -2.46 4.42
CA PHE A 44 21.44 -1.35 3.95
C PHE A 44 21.52 -1.22 2.43
N PHE A 45 20.36 -1.22 1.79
CA PHE A 45 20.25 -1.00 0.36
C PHE A 45 19.11 -0.04 0.03
N ILE A 46 19.39 0.88 -0.90
CA ILE A 46 18.41 1.85 -1.39
C ILE A 46 17.29 1.11 -2.13
N GLY A 47 16.05 1.45 -1.79
CA GLY A 47 14.83 0.89 -2.39
C GLY A 47 14.12 -0.14 -1.50
N ARG A 48 14.85 -0.98 -0.76
CA ARG A 48 14.25 -2.04 0.09
C ARG A 48 13.40 -1.50 1.24
N HIS A 49 13.68 -0.27 1.69
CA HIS A 49 12.84 0.43 2.66
C HIS A 49 11.39 0.66 2.15
N LYS A 50 11.16 0.71 0.83
CA LYS A 50 9.81 0.81 0.26
C LYS A 50 8.99 -0.46 0.54
N THR A 51 9.61 -1.63 0.33
CA THR A 51 9.04 -2.95 0.65
C THR A 51 8.71 -3.07 2.13
N TYR A 52 9.62 -2.62 3.01
CA TYR A 52 9.39 -2.58 4.45
C TYR A 52 8.12 -1.80 4.81
N TYR A 53 7.99 -0.56 4.33
CA TYR A 53 6.85 0.29 4.66
C TYR A 53 5.53 -0.23 4.10
N LEU A 54 5.56 -0.86 2.92
CA LEU A 54 4.36 -1.41 2.30
C LEU A 54 3.84 -2.64 3.07
N LEU A 55 4.72 -3.59 3.40
CA LEU A 55 4.35 -4.76 4.20
C LEU A 55 3.91 -4.34 5.61
N LYS A 56 4.58 -3.37 6.22
CA LYS A 56 4.19 -2.83 7.54
C LYS A 56 2.82 -2.16 7.53
N ALA A 57 2.44 -1.55 6.40
CA ALA A 57 1.10 -1.01 6.22
C ALA A 57 0.07 -2.14 6.05
N LYS A 58 0.37 -3.15 5.22
CA LYS A 58 -0.50 -4.32 5.00
C LYS A 58 -0.80 -5.10 6.28
N GLU A 59 0.17 -5.25 7.17
CA GLU A 59 -0.01 -5.89 8.48
C GLU A 59 -1.04 -5.17 9.39
N LYS A 60 -1.36 -3.90 9.09
CA LYS A 60 -2.27 -3.07 9.90
C LYS A 60 -3.55 -2.69 9.17
N LEU A 61 -3.55 -2.71 7.85
CA LEU A 61 -4.58 -2.12 7.00
C LEU A 61 -4.97 -3.08 5.88
N ARG A 62 -6.24 -3.01 5.48
CA ARG A 62 -6.65 -3.47 4.16
C ARG A 62 -6.25 -2.40 3.14
N MET A 63 -5.67 -2.82 2.02
CA MET A 63 -5.06 -1.90 1.06
C MET A 63 -5.68 -2.15 -0.30
N LEU A 64 -6.36 -1.14 -0.84
CA LEU A 64 -6.96 -1.16 -2.17
C LEU A 64 -6.14 -0.26 -3.10
N LEU A 65 -5.90 -0.72 -4.32
CA LEU A 65 -5.19 0.05 -5.35
C LEU A 65 -6.08 0.26 -6.57
N VAL A 66 -6.22 1.51 -6.97
CA VAL A 66 -6.78 1.91 -8.27
C VAL A 66 -5.62 2.30 -9.17
N SER A 67 -5.29 1.41 -10.12
CA SER A 67 -4.17 1.54 -11.05
C SER A 67 -4.40 0.74 -12.33
N GLU A 68 -3.49 0.89 -13.30
CA GLU A 68 -3.45 0.09 -14.53
C GLU A 68 -2.80 -1.30 -14.33
N PHE A 69 -2.31 -1.63 -13.13
CA PHE A 69 -1.77 -2.96 -12.84
C PHE A 69 -2.84 -4.04 -12.97
N ASP A 70 -2.46 -5.23 -13.45
CA ASP A 70 -3.34 -6.39 -13.38
C ASP A 70 -3.51 -6.90 -11.93
N GLU A 71 -4.39 -7.89 -11.75
CA GLU A 71 -4.67 -8.48 -10.43
C GLU A 71 -3.40 -9.06 -9.79
N ALA A 72 -2.62 -9.80 -10.57
CA ALA A 72 -1.41 -10.48 -10.11
C ALA A 72 -0.35 -9.49 -9.64
N THR A 73 -0.12 -8.42 -10.40
CA THR A 73 0.81 -7.35 -10.04
C THR A 73 0.30 -6.60 -8.81
N THR A 74 -0.99 -6.28 -8.76
CA THR A 74 -1.58 -5.60 -7.60
C THR A 74 -1.39 -6.41 -6.32
N HIS A 75 -1.66 -7.72 -6.39
CA HIS A 75 -1.46 -8.65 -5.30
C HIS A 75 0.02 -8.79 -4.90
N ARG A 76 0.94 -8.80 -5.87
CA ARG A 76 2.40 -8.79 -5.61
C ARG A 76 2.79 -7.59 -4.75
N PHE A 77 2.16 -6.43 -4.95
CA PHE A 77 2.41 -5.22 -4.16
C PHE A 77 1.60 -5.17 -2.84
N ALA A 78 1.04 -6.29 -2.38
CA ALA A 78 0.26 -6.40 -1.15
C ALA A 78 -1.03 -5.55 -1.14
N PHE A 79 -1.56 -5.20 -2.31
CA PHE A 79 -2.85 -4.55 -2.49
C PHE A 79 -3.90 -5.51 -3.04
N GLU A 80 -5.16 -5.14 -2.92
CA GLU A 80 -6.29 -5.71 -3.66
C GLU A 80 -6.68 -4.73 -4.77
N LYS A 81 -6.95 -5.22 -5.98
CA LYS A 81 -7.27 -4.34 -7.12
C LYS A 81 -8.67 -3.77 -6.98
N SER A 82 -8.81 -2.50 -7.38
CA SER A 82 -10.10 -1.88 -7.60
C SER A 82 -10.12 -1.14 -8.93
N GLU A 83 -11.25 -1.21 -9.62
CA GLU A 83 -11.40 -0.69 -10.98
C GLU A 83 -11.38 0.84 -11.04
N ASN A 84 -11.95 1.49 -10.02
CA ASN A 84 -12.07 2.94 -9.97
C ASN A 84 -12.24 3.42 -8.51
N PRO A 85 -12.05 4.73 -8.24
CA PRO A 85 -12.11 5.25 -6.87
C PRO A 85 -13.45 5.03 -6.18
N GLN A 86 -14.57 5.08 -6.92
CA GLN A 86 -15.90 4.88 -6.37
C GLN A 86 -16.07 3.43 -5.88
N LYS A 87 -15.69 2.45 -6.70
CA LYS A 87 -15.75 1.04 -6.32
C LYS A 87 -14.85 0.75 -5.12
N ALA A 88 -13.66 1.34 -5.06
CA ALA A 88 -12.76 1.20 -3.90
C ALA A 88 -13.40 1.75 -2.62
N LEU A 89 -14.07 2.90 -2.71
CA LEU A 89 -14.77 3.51 -1.59
C LEU A 89 -15.97 2.69 -1.13
N ASP A 90 -16.77 2.19 -2.07
CA ASP A 90 -17.91 1.32 -1.76
C ASP A 90 -17.46 0.03 -1.08
N THR A 91 -16.41 -0.63 -1.60
CA THR A 91 -15.80 -1.81 -0.96
C THR A 91 -15.27 -1.49 0.44
N ALA A 92 -14.68 -0.31 0.66
CA ALA A 92 -14.24 0.09 1.99
C ALA A 92 -15.41 0.25 2.97
N PHE A 93 -16.55 0.81 2.53
CA PHE A 93 -17.75 0.93 3.34
C PHE A 93 -18.43 -0.43 3.60
N GLU A 94 -18.40 -1.35 2.64
CA GLU A 94 -18.86 -2.73 2.85
C GLU A 94 -18.03 -3.44 3.94
N MET A 95 -16.72 -3.18 4.00
CA MET A 95 -15.83 -3.76 5.00
C MET A 95 -15.96 -3.12 6.40
N LEU A 96 -16.17 -1.80 6.47
CA LEU A 96 -16.04 -1.04 7.72
C LEU A 96 -17.37 -0.53 8.29
N GLY A 97 -18.45 -0.56 7.51
CA GLY A 97 -19.72 0.09 7.82
C GLY A 97 -19.86 1.47 7.18
N ARG A 98 -21.10 1.86 6.86
CA ARG A 98 -21.42 3.13 6.16
C ARG A 98 -21.16 4.39 6.99
N ASP A 99 -21.00 4.25 8.31
CA ASP A 99 -20.66 5.32 9.26
C ASP A 99 -19.14 5.54 9.42
N ALA A 100 -18.32 4.77 8.69
CA ALA A 100 -16.87 4.91 8.72
C ALA A 100 -16.43 6.33 8.31
N LYS A 101 -15.53 6.93 9.09
CA LYS A 101 -14.96 8.25 8.79
C LYS A 101 -13.93 8.15 7.68
N VAL A 102 -14.05 9.00 6.66
CA VAL A 102 -13.14 9.08 5.53
C VAL A 102 -12.21 10.29 5.68
N LEU A 103 -10.91 10.06 5.51
CA LEU A 103 -9.89 11.12 5.40
C LEU A 103 -9.34 11.09 3.97
N VAL A 104 -9.42 12.21 3.28
CA VAL A 104 -8.89 12.35 1.90
C VAL A 104 -7.60 13.16 1.94
N SER A 105 -6.55 12.65 1.29
CA SER A 105 -5.28 13.35 1.09
C SER A 105 -4.96 13.41 -0.41
N PRO A 106 -5.36 14.48 -1.11
CA PRO A 106 -5.18 14.59 -2.56
C PRO A 106 -3.71 14.59 -2.99
N TRP A 107 -2.83 15.12 -2.13
CA TRP A 107 -1.39 15.26 -2.39
C TRP A 107 -0.58 14.35 -1.47
N GLY A 108 -0.88 13.05 -1.50
CA GLY A 108 -0.30 12.07 -0.58
C GLY A 108 1.22 11.98 -0.59
N SER A 109 1.87 12.33 -1.71
CA SER A 109 3.34 12.34 -1.84
C SER A 109 4.03 13.55 -1.20
N THR A 110 3.32 14.66 -1.01
CA THR A 110 3.87 15.92 -0.49
C THR A 110 3.22 16.36 0.83
N THR A 111 2.26 15.61 1.34
CA THR A 111 1.58 15.89 2.61
C THR A 111 2.23 15.15 3.77
N LEU A 112 2.72 15.89 4.78
CA LEU A 112 3.20 15.32 6.03
C LEU A 112 2.05 15.17 7.04
N ALA A 113 1.61 13.94 7.28
CA ALA A 113 0.61 13.66 8.31
C ALA A 113 1.24 13.67 9.71
N LYS A 114 0.86 14.64 10.56
CA LYS A 114 1.27 14.66 11.97
C LYS A 114 0.26 13.90 12.82
N LYS A 115 0.75 13.06 13.74
CA LYS A 115 -0.07 12.50 14.81
C LYS A 115 -0.16 13.56 15.91
N ILE A 116 -1.37 14.07 16.14
CA ILE A 116 -1.69 14.93 17.29
C ILE A 116 -2.11 14.02 18.44
#